data_AF-A0A2D5TT61-F1
#
_entry.id   AF-A0A2D5TT61-F1
#
_cell.length_a   1.000
_cell.length_b   1.000
_cell.length_c   1.000
_cell.angle_alpha   90.00
_cell.angle_beta   90.00
_cell.angle_gamma   90.00
#
_symmetry.space_group_name_H-M   'P 1'
#
loop_
_entity.id
_entity.type
_entity.pdbx_description
1 polymer ?
#
loop_
_entity_poly.entity_id
_entity_poly.type
_entity_poly.pdbx_seq_one_letter_code
_entity_poly.pdbx_strand_id
1 'polypeptide(L)'
;MKTLANFIQDEQTKAIEKHGAFFAFGQKQFNEKAKNGVEYVSISAGLICPKSAAASLVSDLEQIHEKGINQDLETNGKKAIIRRELFNHEIFITWDFADTMAALDGYGISESEVRAVFDEIRATENIDDYC
;
A
#
# COMPACT_ATOMS: atom_id res chain seq x y z
N MET A 1 -15.45 -1.47 4.47
CA MET A 1 -14.46 -1.05 5.49
C MET A 1 -13.49 -0.09 4.82
N LYS A 2 -13.06 0.98 5.51
CA LYS A 2 -12.00 1.84 4.97
C LYS A 2 -10.70 1.04 4.89
N THR A 3 -9.93 1.23 3.83
CA THR A 3 -8.61 0.61 3.65
C THR A 3 -7.51 1.62 3.92
N LEU A 4 -6.26 1.16 4.02
CA LEU A 4 -5.10 2.03 4.14
C LEU A 4 -5.10 3.18 3.13
N ALA A 5 -5.43 2.89 1.86
CA ALA A 5 -5.52 3.89 0.81
C ALA A 5 -6.49 5.02 1.15
N ASN A 6 -7.63 4.72 1.79
CA ASN A 6 -8.58 5.76 2.21
C ASN A 6 -8.02 6.69 3.30
N PHE A 7 -7.04 6.25 4.08
CA PHE A 7 -6.40 7.06 5.12
C PHE A 7 -5.25 7.90 4.57
N ILE A 8 -4.51 7.40 3.57
CA ILE A 8 -3.24 8.03 3.14
C ILE A 8 -3.33 8.81 1.82
N GLN A 9 -4.32 8.54 0.96
CA GLN A 9 -4.34 9.05 -0.42
C GLN A 9 -4.21 10.58 -0.51
N ASP A 10 -4.91 11.31 0.36
CA ASP A 10 -4.90 12.78 0.34
C ASP A 10 -3.55 13.34 0.77
N GLU A 11 -2.95 12.78 1.83
CA GLU A 11 -1.63 13.22 2.31
C GLU A 11 -0.52 12.85 1.35
N GLN A 12 -0.60 11.65 0.76
CA GLN A 12 0.31 11.18 -0.28
C GLN A 12 0.29 12.10 -1.50
N THR A 13 -0.91 12.51 -1.95
CA THR A 13 -1.06 13.45 -3.07
C THR A 13 -0.39 14.79 -2.76
N LYS A 14 -0.63 15.34 -1.56
CA LYS A 14 0.00 16.59 -1.11
C LYS A 14 1.53 16.48 -1.03
N ALA A 15 2.06 15.35 -0.54
CA ALA A 15 3.49 15.12 -0.47
C ALA A 15 4.13 15.08 -1.87
N ILE A 16 3.52 14.35 -2.81
CA ILE A 16 3.96 14.27 -4.20
C ILE A 16 4.02 15.67 -4.83
N GLU A 17 2.95 16.46 -4.69
CA GLU A 17 2.88 17.82 -5.22
C GLU A 17 3.92 18.76 -4.58
N LYS A 18 4.06 18.71 -3.25
CA LYS A 18 5.04 19.49 -2.48
C LYS A 18 6.47 19.29 -2.98
N HIS A 19 6.82 18.05 -3.35
CA HIS A 19 8.16 17.70 -3.84
C HIS A 19 8.32 17.88 -5.35
N GLY A 20 7.30 18.40 -6.05
CA GLY A 20 7.33 18.57 -7.51
C GLY A 20 7.39 17.26 -8.27
N ALA A 21 6.97 16.16 -7.64
CA ALA A 21 6.91 14.84 -8.25
C ALA A 21 5.61 14.67 -9.04
N PHE A 22 5.62 13.74 -9.98
CA PHE A 22 4.47 13.44 -10.82
C PHE A 22 4.54 12.03 -11.39
N PHE A 23 3.38 11.47 -11.74
CA PHE A 23 3.32 10.21 -12.47
C PHE A 23 3.55 10.39 -13.97
N ALA A 24 4.39 9.53 -14.54
CA ALA A 24 4.59 9.36 -15.98
C ALA A 24 4.94 7.90 -16.32
N PHE A 25 4.20 7.31 -17.26
CA PHE A 25 4.34 5.93 -17.74
C PHE A 25 4.93 5.86 -19.15
N GLY A 26 5.54 6.96 -19.60
CA GLY A 26 6.19 7.05 -20.91
C GLY A 26 6.74 8.44 -21.19
N GLN A 27 7.55 8.53 -22.26
CA GLN A 27 8.32 9.74 -22.57
C GLN A 27 7.43 10.98 -22.81
N LYS A 28 6.25 10.80 -23.43
CA LYS A 28 5.32 11.90 -23.70
C LYS A 28 4.85 12.58 -22.41
N GLN A 29 4.36 11.79 -21.46
CA GLN A 29 3.88 12.29 -20.16
C GLN A 29 5.00 12.92 -19.33
N PHE A 30 6.22 12.37 -19.43
CA PHE A 30 7.39 12.95 -18.80
C PHE A 30 7.70 14.34 -19.39
N ASN A 31 7.81 14.45 -20.71
CA ASN A 31 8.14 15.71 -21.39
C ASN A 31 7.10 16.82 -21.14
N GLU A 32 5.82 16.46 -20.98
CA GLU A 32 4.75 17.42 -20.68
C GLU A 32 4.86 18.04 -19.28
N LYS A 33 5.42 17.31 -18.31
CA LYS A 33 5.48 17.74 -16.89
C LYS A 33 6.88 18.16 -16.44
N ALA A 34 7.93 17.62 -17.06
CA ALA A 34 9.30 17.90 -16.70
C ALA A 34 9.68 19.36 -16.99
N LYS A 35 10.38 19.97 -16.04
CA LYS A 35 10.90 21.34 -16.16
C LYS A 35 12.31 21.31 -16.73
N ASN A 36 12.59 22.21 -17.68
CA ASN A 36 13.94 22.39 -18.25
C ASN A 36 14.97 22.70 -17.15
N GLY A 37 16.13 22.05 -17.23
CA GLY A 37 17.24 22.25 -16.29
C GLY A 37 17.09 21.53 -14.94
N VAL A 38 16.05 20.72 -14.75
CA VAL A 38 15.88 19.88 -13.56
C VAL A 38 16.19 18.42 -13.90
N GLU A 39 17.07 17.80 -13.13
CA GLU A 39 17.30 16.35 -13.20
C GLU A 39 16.20 15.60 -12.46
N TYR A 40 15.65 14.57 -13.10
CA TYR A 40 14.61 13.72 -12.53
C TYR A 40 15.09 12.28 -12.39
N VAL A 41 14.53 11.58 -11.41
CA VAL A 41 14.72 10.16 -11.17
C VAL A 41 13.36 9.48 -11.02
N SER A 42 13.29 8.20 -11.39
CA SER A 42 12.13 7.35 -11.10
C SER A 42 12.31 6.71 -9.72
N ILE A 43 11.29 6.82 -8.87
CA ILE A 43 11.28 6.28 -7.51
C ILE A 43 10.23 5.16 -7.34
N SER A 44 10.04 4.35 -8.38
CA SER A 44 9.07 3.24 -8.49
C SER A 44 7.65 3.65 -8.91
N ALA A 45 6.85 2.67 -9.33
CA ALA A 45 5.43 2.80 -9.72
C ALA A 45 5.09 3.93 -10.72
N GLY A 46 6.06 4.33 -11.56
CA GLY A 46 5.90 5.44 -12.50
C GLY A 46 5.95 6.82 -11.85
N LEU A 47 6.31 6.93 -10.56
CA LEU A 47 6.50 8.18 -9.85
C LEU A 47 7.87 8.76 -10.18
N ILE A 48 7.86 9.94 -10.77
CA ILE A 48 9.04 10.69 -11.18
C ILE A 48 9.21 11.89 -10.24
N CYS A 49 10.42 12.11 -9.73
CA CYS A 49 10.72 13.15 -8.76
C CYS A 49 12.02 13.88 -9.13
N PRO A 50 12.13 15.21 -8.88
CA PRO A 50 13.41 15.89 -8.93
C PRO A 50 14.46 15.17 -8.06
N LYS A 51 15.65 14.93 -8.60
CA LYS A 51 16.70 14.16 -7.94
C LYS A 51 17.07 14.73 -6.57
N SER A 52 17.03 16.04 -6.40
CA SER A 52 17.30 16.73 -5.14
C SER A 52 16.23 16.54 -4.07
N ALA A 53 15.00 16.18 -4.45
CA ALA A 53 13.86 16.00 -3.54
C ALA A 53 13.53 14.52 -3.26
N ALA A 54 14.12 13.59 -4.01
CA ALA A 54 13.78 12.16 -3.96
C ALA A 54 13.86 11.55 -2.55
N ALA A 55 14.95 11.79 -1.83
CA ALA A 55 15.12 11.26 -0.47
C ALA A 55 14.07 11.81 0.52
N SER A 56 13.77 13.10 0.43
CA SER A 56 12.77 13.75 1.28
C SER A 56 11.35 13.28 0.97
N LEU A 57 11.03 13.06 -0.32
CA LEU A 57 9.74 12.51 -0.71
C LEU A 57 9.58 11.07 -0.19
N VAL A 58 10.59 10.21 -0.32
CA VAL A 58 10.55 8.84 0.21
C VAL A 58 10.29 8.87 1.72
N SER A 59 11.01 9.70 2.47
CA SER A 59 10.80 9.81 3.92
C SER A 59 9.41 10.34 4.30
N ASP A 60 8.88 11.32 3.56
CA ASP A 60 7.51 11.82 3.79
C ASP A 60 6.48 10.71 3.51
N LEU A 61 6.67 9.92 2.45
CA LEU A 61 5.78 8.81 2.09
C LEU A 61 5.82 7.67 3.12
N GLU A 62 7.00 7.30 3.62
CA GLU A 62 7.16 6.31 4.69
C GLU A 62 6.41 6.73 5.96
N GLN A 63 6.58 7.99 6.39
CA GLN A 63 5.88 8.53 7.56
C GLN A 63 4.36 8.56 7.37
N ILE A 64 3.87 8.92 6.18
CA ILE A 64 2.44 8.90 5.86
C ILE A 64 1.92 7.46 5.92
N HIS A 65 2.67 6.50 5.38
CA HIS A 65 2.31 5.08 5.40
C HIS A 65 2.21 4.55 6.83
N GLU A 66 3.23 4.78 7.68
CA GLU A 66 3.22 4.38 9.09
C GLU A 66 2.03 4.98 9.86
N LYS A 67 1.73 6.26 9.65
CA LYS A 67 0.54 6.91 10.25
C LYS A 67 -0.75 6.28 9.77
N GLY A 68 -0.85 5.98 8.48
CA GLY A 68 -2.01 5.32 7.88
C GLY A 68 -2.24 3.92 8.46
N ILE A 69 -1.18 3.14 8.65
CA ILE A 69 -1.24 1.82 9.28
C ILE A 69 -1.80 1.94 10.70
N ASN A 70 -1.30 2.89 11.49
CA ASN A 70 -1.80 3.10 12.86
C ASN A 70 -3.29 3.48 12.86
N GLN A 71 -3.73 4.35 11.95
CA GLN A 71 -5.16 4.70 11.82
C GLN A 71 -6.03 3.53 11.38
N ASP A 72 -5.54 2.68 10.46
CA ASP A 72 -6.24 1.46 10.02
C ASP A 72 -6.38 0.49 11.19
N LEU A 73 -5.30 0.26 11.95
CA LEU A 73 -5.30 -0.58 13.16
C LEU A 73 -6.27 -0.05 14.23
N GLU A 74 -6.27 1.25 14.50
CA GLU A 74 -7.18 1.89 15.46
C GLU A 74 -8.65 1.80 15.03
N THR A 75 -8.92 1.97 13.74
CA THR A 75 -10.29 2.04 13.21
C THR A 75 -10.91 0.65 13.02
N ASN A 76 -10.14 -0.28 12.45
CA ASN A 76 -10.66 -1.56 11.98
C ASN A 76 -10.22 -2.74 12.88
N GLY A 77 -9.08 -2.61 13.56
CA GLY A 77 -8.50 -3.68 14.36
C GLY A 77 -7.86 -4.78 13.51
N LYS A 78 -6.89 -5.48 14.10
CA LYS A 78 -6.07 -6.50 13.42
C LYS A 78 -6.89 -7.57 12.71
N LYS A 79 -7.89 -8.16 13.39
CA LYS A 79 -8.67 -9.28 12.84
C LYS A 79 -9.43 -8.90 11.57
N ALA A 80 -10.05 -7.72 11.54
CA ALA A 80 -10.78 -7.26 10.37
C ALA A 80 -9.84 -6.97 9.20
N ILE A 81 -8.67 -6.38 9.47
CA ILE A 81 -7.62 -6.14 8.48
C ILE A 81 -7.10 -7.46 7.90
N ILE A 82 -6.74 -8.44 8.73
CA ILE A 82 -6.29 -9.76 8.28
C ILE A 82 -7.34 -10.39 7.37
N ARG A 83 -8.61 -10.41 7.80
CA ARG A 83 -9.71 -10.93 6.99
C ARG A 83 -9.77 -10.22 5.63
N ARG A 84 -9.72 -8.89 5.61
CA ARG A 84 -9.75 -8.10 4.36
C ARG A 84 -8.66 -8.57 3.39
N GLU A 85 -7.42 -8.71 3.86
CA GLU A 85 -6.31 -9.10 2.99
C GLU A 85 -6.39 -10.57 2.54
N LEU A 86 -6.88 -11.49 3.39
CA LEU A 86 -7.08 -12.90 2.99
C LEU A 86 -8.06 -13.03 1.80
N PHE A 87 -9.12 -12.22 1.79
CA PHE A 87 -10.07 -12.19 0.67
C PHE A 87 -9.59 -11.40 -0.55
N ASN A 88 -8.58 -10.53 -0.39
CA ASN A 88 -8.04 -9.73 -1.48
C ASN A 88 -7.00 -10.50 -2.32
N HIS A 89 -6.37 -11.53 -1.76
CA HIS A 89 -5.23 -12.23 -2.38
C HIS A 89 -5.52 -13.69 -2.77
N GLU A 90 -6.78 -14.06 -2.97
CA GLU A 90 -7.19 -15.39 -3.47
C GLU A 90 -6.63 -16.59 -2.67
N ILE A 91 -6.29 -16.39 -1.39
CA ILE A 91 -5.57 -17.38 -0.57
C ILE A 91 -6.37 -18.68 -0.41
N PHE A 92 -7.69 -18.61 -0.43
CA PHE A 92 -8.54 -19.79 -0.31
C PHE A 92 -8.42 -20.74 -1.51
N ILE A 93 -7.91 -20.26 -2.65
CA ILE A 93 -7.57 -21.07 -3.84
C ILE A 93 -6.08 -21.42 -3.86
N THR A 94 -5.21 -20.43 -3.70
CA THR A 94 -3.77 -20.58 -3.94
C THR A 94 -3.02 -21.19 -2.77
N TRP A 95 -3.55 -21.03 -1.54
CA TRP A 95 -2.90 -21.37 -0.28
C TRP A 95 -1.55 -20.65 -0.05
N ASP A 96 -1.26 -19.61 -0.83
CA ASP A 96 -0.04 -18.84 -0.75
C ASP A 96 -0.27 -17.54 0.03
N PHE A 97 0.39 -17.42 1.18
CA PHE A 97 0.26 -16.26 2.06
C PHE A 97 1.19 -15.10 1.69
N ALA A 98 2.09 -15.26 0.70
CA ALA A 98 3.14 -14.29 0.42
C ALA A 98 2.60 -12.87 0.19
N ASP A 99 1.57 -12.72 -0.66
CA ASP A 99 1.00 -11.41 -0.99
C ASP A 99 0.26 -10.79 0.21
N THR A 100 -0.50 -11.58 0.98
CA THR A 100 -1.14 -11.10 2.21
C THR A 100 -0.11 -10.69 3.26
N MET A 101 0.97 -11.45 3.41
CA MET A 101 2.03 -11.09 4.35
C MET A 101 2.76 -9.81 3.93
N ALA A 102 2.99 -9.62 2.62
CA ALA A 102 3.55 -8.38 2.09
C ALA A 102 2.61 -7.19 2.31
N ALA A 103 1.30 -7.37 2.13
CA ALA A 103 0.29 -6.33 2.37
C ALA A 103 0.17 -5.94 3.86
N LEU A 104 0.47 -6.88 4.77
CA LEU A 104 0.45 -6.68 6.21
C LEU A 104 1.81 -6.24 6.78
N ASP A 105 2.80 -5.96 5.93
CA ASP A 105 4.09 -5.45 6.39
C ASP A 105 3.95 -4.11 7.11
N GLY A 106 4.70 -3.93 8.20
CA GLY A 106 4.58 -2.77 9.09
C GLY A 106 3.38 -2.79 10.06
N TYR A 107 2.38 -3.66 9.89
CA TYR A 107 1.23 -3.73 10.82
C TYR A 107 1.54 -4.41 12.17
N GLY A 108 2.73 -5.02 12.31
CA GLY A 108 3.07 -5.81 13.51
C GLY A 108 2.13 -7.01 13.70
N ILE A 109 1.68 -7.60 12.59
CA ILE A 109 0.85 -8.81 12.55
C ILE A 109 1.75 -9.98 12.14
N SER A 110 1.75 -11.03 12.94
CA SER A 110 2.53 -12.24 12.70
C SER A 110 1.82 -13.20 11.73
N GLU A 111 2.58 -14.04 11.04
CA GLU A 111 2.02 -15.10 10.18
C GLU A 111 1.11 -16.04 10.98
N SER A 112 1.41 -16.32 12.25
CA SER A 112 0.56 -17.12 13.13
C SER A 112 -0.81 -16.50 13.38
N GLU A 113 -0.89 -15.17 13.54
CA GLU A 113 -2.18 -14.47 13.67
C GLU A 113 -2.97 -14.56 12.36
N VAL A 114 -2.30 -14.43 11.21
CA VAL A 114 -2.94 -14.56 9.89
C VAL A 114 -3.52 -15.96 9.68
N ARG A 115 -2.73 -17.01 9.97
CA ARG A 115 -3.15 -18.41 9.87
C ARG A 115 -4.31 -18.72 10.79
N ALA A 116 -4.31 -18.21 12.03
CA ALA A 116 -5.41 -18.42 12.96
C ALA A 116 -6.74 -17.86 12.42
N VAL A 117 -6.73 -16.67 11.81
CA VAL A 117 -7.93 -16.10 11.18
C VAL A 117 -8.35 -16.89 9.94
N PHE A 118 -7.39 -17.33 9.13
CA PHE A 118 -7.67 -18.17 7.96
C PHE A 118 -8.34 -19.50 8.35
N ASP A 119 -7.79 -20.20 9.34
CA ASP A 119 -8.34 -21.46 9.83
C ASP A 119 -9.73 -21.26 10.46
N GLU A 120 -9.94 -20.17 11.18
CA GLU A 120 -11.26 -19.79 11.71
C GLU A 120 -12.28 -19.64 10.58
N ILE A 121 -11.96 -18.85 9.54
CA ILE A 121 -12.86 -18.62 8.39
C ILE A 121 -13.22 -19.93 7.72
N ARG A 122 -12.23 -20.79 7.46
CA ARG A 122 -12.45 -22.10 6.83
C ARG A 122 -13.33 -23.04 7.66
N ALA A 123 -13.30 -22.90 8.98
CA ALA A 123 -14.13 -23.70 9.87
C ALA A 123 -15.56 -23.15 9.98
N THR A 124 -15.77 -21.85 9.81
CA THR A 124 -17.05 -21.18 10.13
C THR A 124 -17.84 -20.71 8.92
N GLU A 125 -17.22 -20.55 7.75
CA GLU A 125 -17.83 -19.92 6.59
C GLU A 125 -17.78 -20.83 5.36
N ASN A 126 -18.78 -20.71 4.50
CA ASN A 126 -18.72 -21.32 3.18
C ASN A 126 -17.85 -20.44 2.26
N ILE A 127 -16.70 -20.97 1.88
CA ILE A 127 -15.73 -20.29 1.00
C ILE A 127 -15.82 -20.77 -0.46
N ASP A 128 -16.75 -21.66 -0.79
CA ASP A 128 -16.89 -22.24 -2.13
C ASP A 128 -17.26 -21.19 -3.20
N ASP A 129 -17.89 -20.08 -2.80
CA ASP A 129 -18.19 -18.96 -3.71
C ASP A 129 -16.93 -18.13 -4.09
N TYR A 130 -15.81 -18.36 -3.40
CA TYR A 130 -14.54 -17.68 -3.59
C TYR A 130 -13.44 -18.63 -4.10
N CYS A 131 -13.80 -19.87 -4.42
CA CYS A 131 -12.91 -20.94 -4.88
C CYS A 131 -13.23 -21.42 -6.30
#